data_AF-A0A0F8ZS28-F1
#
_entry.id   AF-A0A0F8ZS28-F1
#
_cell.length_a   1.000
_cell.length_b   1.000
_cell.length_c   1.000
_cell.angle_alpha   90.00
_cell.angle_beta   90.00
_cell.angle_gamma   90.00
#
_symmetry.space_group_name_H-M   'P 1'
#
loop_
_entity.id
_entity.type
_entity.pdbx_description
1 polymer ?
#
loop_
_entity_poly.entity_id
_entity_poly.type
_entity_poly.pdbx_seq_one_letter_code
_entity_poly.pdbx_strand_id
1 'polypeptide(L)'
;MANTILTPDMILREAGRIFHQKAIFIGSVDRQYDDSFARQGAKIGNSLRLRDANRYTVTDGATMVVQDTVETSQTVTVDKHKHVAINFGMQELALSLDDFSKRILEPAMAVLAANVESDALVNMTKDVPNIIDGDTAALDFTHVADAQAKLGDTLTPPDQRTLLLSNSHVAKFLNANKGLFNPVGGISKQYRKGILGEICGFEVGSSSLVSNHTTGTEVKA
;
A
#
# COMPACT_ATOMS: atom_id res chain seq x y z
N MET A 1 24.55 36.62 15.54
CA MET A 1 23.53 35.58 15.68
C MET A 1 23.25 35.08 14.27
N ALA A 2 23.86 33.96 13.90
CA ALA A 2 23.75 33.43 12.54
C ALA A 2 22.35 32.83 12.37
N ASN A 3 21.56 33.38 11.43
CA ASN A 3 20.38 32.67 10.97
C ASN A 3 20.86 31.36 10.36
N THR A 4 20.46 30.24 10.95
CA THR A 4 20.73 28.91 10.41
C THR A 4 20.00 28.83 9.08
N ILE A 5 20.74 29.04 7.99
CA ILE A 5 20.22 28.88 6.63
C ILE A 5 19.76 27.43 6.52
N LEU A 6 18.50 27.27 6.15
CA LEU A 6 17.88 25.98 5.89
C LEU A 6 18.70 25.22 4.84
N THR A 7 19.32 24.12 5.24
CA THR A 7 20.04 23.27 4.29
C THR A 7 19.04 22.41 3.52
N PRO A 8 19.28 22.15 2.23
CA PRO A 8 18.44 21.26 1.42
C PRO A 8 18.22 19.87 2.06
N ASP A 9 19.23 19.36 2.80
CA ASP A 9 19.14 18.06 3.47
C ASP A 9 18.16 18.06 4.65
N MET A 10 18.07 19.16 5.41
CA MET A 10 17.10 19.30 6.51
C MET A 10 15.67 19.36 5.97
N ILE A 11 15.46 20.08 4.87
CA ILE A 11 14.17 20.17 4.19
C ILE A 11 13.75 18.80 3.64
N LEU A 12 14.67 18.06 3.00
CA LEU A 12 14.40 16.73 2.47
C LEU A 12 14.00 15.74 3.58
N ARG A 13 14.68 15.79 4.73
CA ARG A 13 14.40 14.88 5.85
C ARG A 13 13.03 15.13 6.47
N GLU A 14 12.63 16.39 6.64
CA GLU A 14 11.27 16.74 7.09
C GLU A 14 10.20 16.41 6.05
N ALA A 15 10.49 16.65 4.76
CA ALA A 15 9.61 16.24 3.67
C ALA A 15 9.34 14.74 3.65
N GLY A 16 10.40 13.93 3.81
CA GLY A 16 10.28 12.48 3.87
C GLY A 16 9.47 12.00 5.09
N ARG A 17 9.64 12.65 6.25
CA ARG A 17 8.86 12.34 7.45
C ARG A 17 7.37 12.60 7.24
N ILE A 18 7.00 13.77 6.70
CA ILE A 18 5.60 14.15 6.45
C ILE A 18 4.97 13.22 5.41
N PHE A 19 5.70 12.88 4.36
CA PHE A 19 5.24 11.95 3.33
C PHE A 19 4.94 10.57 3.92
N HIS A 20 5.87 10.02 4.70
CA HIS A 20 5.70 8.70 5.30
C HIS A 20 4.51 8.64 6.26
N GLN A 21 4.28 9.71 7.03
CA GLN A 21 3.15 9.78 7.95
C GLN A 21 1.79 9.80 7.23
N LYS A 22 1.72 10.38 6.03
CA LYS A 22 0.46 10.54 5.28
C LYS A 22 0.14 9.37 4.36
N ALA A 23 1.08 8.47 4.11
CA ALA A 23 0.91 7.33 3.21
C ALA A 23 0.55 6.04 3.97
N ILE A 24 -0.73 5.66 3.92
CA ILE A 24 -1.29 4.48 4.58
C ILE A 24 -1.05 3.21 3.74
N PHE A 25 -1.38 3.25 2.44
CA PHE A 25 -1.25 2.07 1.55
C PHE A 25 0.21 1.80 1.17
N ILE A 26 0.98 2.85 0.90
CA ILE A 26 2.41 2.69 0.60
C ILE A 26 3.17 2.22 1.85
N GLY A 27 2.64 2.51 3.05
CA GLY A 27 3.16 2.00 4.31
C GLY A 27 3.03 0.48 4.46
N SER A 28 1.95 -0.11 3.92
CA SER A 28 1.61 -1.53 4.05
C SER A 28 2.21 -2.43 2.96
N VAL A 29 2.84 -1.88 1.93
CA VAL A 29 3.52 -2.67 0.89
C VAL A 29 4.99 -2.88 1.21
N ASP A 30 5.56 -3.95 0.67
CA ASP A 30 7.00 -4.19 0.78
C ASP A 30 7.78 -3.12 -0.01
N ARG A 31 8.79 -2.56 0.65
CA ARG A 31 9.63 -1.46 0.15
C ARG A 31 11.11 -1.79 0.25
N GLN A 32 11.47 -3.07 0.23
CA GLN A 32 12.85 -3.50 0.21
C GLN A 32 13.64 -2.76 -0.87
N TYR A 33 14.71 -2.11 -0.42
CA TYR A 33 15.63 -1.40 -1.29
C TYR A 33 16.69 -2.39 -1.77
N ASP A 34 16.90 -2.44 -3.09
CA ASP A 34 18.00 -3.22 -3.67
C ASP A 34 19.23 -2.31 -3.86
N ASP A 35 20.30 -2.62 -3.13
CA ASP A 35 21.59 -1.91 -3.17
C ASP A 35 22.24 -1.91 -4.57
N SER A 36 21.75 -2.75 -5.47
CA SER A 36 22.17 -2.81 -6.87
C SER A 36 21.89 -1.50 -7.63
N PHE A 37 20.96 -0.66 -7.17
CA PHE A 37 20.74 0.69 -7.70
C PHE A 37 21.80 1.71 -7.26
N ALA A 38 22.53 1.45 -6.17
CA ALA A 38 23.51 2.37 -5.58
C ALA A 38 24.96 2.10 -6.00
N ARG A 39 25.23 1.05 -6.79
CA ARG A 39 26.61 0.70 -7.18
C ARG A 39 27.21 1.71 -8.16
N GLN A 40 28.25 2.42 -7.71
CA GLN A 40 29.13 3.19 -8.58
C GLN A 40 29.89 2.24 -9.52
N GLY A 41 29.69 2.37 -10.82
CA GLY A 41 30.47 1.68 -11.87
C GLY A 41 29.65 0.90 -12.89
N ALA A 42 28.47 0.39 -12.51
CA ALA A 42 27.51 -0.22 -13.42
C ALA A 42 26.10 0.11 -12.92
N LYS A 43 25.64 1.32 -13.25
CA LYS A 43 24.25 1.71 -12.99
C LYS A 43 23.36 0.74 -13.77
N ILE A 44 22.67 -0.14 -13.05
CA ILE A 44 21.50 -0.79 -13.60
C ILE A 44 20.57 0.35 -14.02
N GLY A 45 20.07 0.33 -15.25
CA GLY A 45 19.18 1.39 -15.75
C GLY A 45 17.87 1.44 -14.95
N ASN A 46 16.80 1.93 -15.57
CA ASN A 46 15.50 2.01 -14.90
C ASN A 46 14.80 0.66 -14.70
N SER A 47 15.48 -0.48 -14.88
CA SER A 47 14.88 -1.82 -14.84
C SER A 47 15.65 -2.80 -13.95
N LEU A 48 14.95 -3.44 -13.02
CA LEU A 48 15.46 -4.52 -12.17
C LEU A 48 14.85 -5.85 -12.62
N ARG A 49 15.68 -6.88 -12.82
CA ARG A 49 15.19 -8.24 -13.10
C ARG A 49 15.16 -9.04 -11.82
N LEU A 50 13.96 -9.42 -11.38
CA LEU A 50 13.75 -10.33 -10.25
C LEU A 50 13.59 -11.74 -10.81
N ARG A 51 14.18 -12.72 -10.12
CA ARG A 51 14.03 -14.15 -10.47
C ARG A 51 12.81 -14.71 -9.76
N ASP A 52 11.98 -15.43 -10.49
CA ASP A 52 10.86 -16.15 -9.90
C ASP A 52 11.35 -17.43 -9.21
N ALA A 53 10.57 -17.93 -8.26
CA ALA A 53 10.88 -19.19 -7.60
C ALA A 53 10.66 -20.38 -8.55
N ASN A 54 11.63 -21.28 -8.63
CA ASN A 54 11.53 -22.50 -9.43
C ASN A 54 10.44 -23.41 -8.85
N ARG A 55 9.52 -23.85 -9.70
CA ARG A 55 8.45 -24.80 -9.33
C ARG A 55 8.79 -26.18 -9.89
N TYR A 56 8.85 -27.17 -9.02
CA TYR A 56 9.03 -28.58 -9.39
C TYR A 56 7.69 -29.30 -9.24
N THR A 57 7.40 -30.25 -10.12
CA THR A 57 6.21 -31.09 -9.98
C THR A 57 6.60 -32.44 -9.40
N VAL A 58 5.80 -32.95 -8.47
CA VAL A 58 6.01 -34.30 -7.93
C VAL A 58 5.47 -35.30 -8.93
N THR A 59 6.25 -36.34 -9.23
CA THR A 59 5.81 -37.43 -10.12
C THR A 59 5.71 -38.72 -9.31
N ASP A 60 4.57 -39.40 -9.37
CA ASP A 60 4.35 -40.67 -8.69
C ASP A 60 4.63 -41.86 -9.63
N GLY A 61 5.54 -42.76 -9.23
CA GLY A 61 5.88 -43.96 -9.99
C GLY A 61 7.23 -44.58 -9.61
N ALA A 62 7.47 -45.83 -10.00
CA ALA A 62 8.71 -46.56 -9.70
C ALA A 62 9.91 -46.16 -10.58
N THR A 63 9.67 -45.34 -11.62
CA THR A 63 10.69 -44.91 -12.58
C THR A 63 11.02 -43.44 -12.40
N MET A 64 12.30 -43.10 -12.37
CA MET A 64 12.78 -41.72 -12.23
C MET A 64 12.40 -40.89 -13.46
N VAL A 65 11.72 -39.76 -13.24
CA VAL A 65 11.40 -38.75 -14.25
C VAL A 65 12.26 -37.52 -13.95
N VAL A 66 13.19 -37.20 -14.84
CA VAL A 66 14.07 -36.02 -14.70
C VAL A 66 13.28 -34.79 -15.14
N GLN A 67 13.35 -33.71 -14.36
CA GLN A 67 12.75 -32.42 -14.69
C GLN A 67 13.84 -31.37 -14.90
N ASP A 68 13.74 -30.64 -16.01
CA ASP A 68 14.63 -29.52 -16.28
C ASP A 68 14.24 -28.31 -15.43
N THR A 69 15.23 -27.62 -14.90
CA THR A 69 15.02 -26.38 -14.14
C THR A 69 14.98 -25.19 -15.09
N VAL A 70 13.80 -24.60 -15.28
CA VAL A 70 13.63 -23.38 -16.07
C VAL A 70 13.47 -22.19 -15.13
N GLU A 71 14.45 -21.30 -15.10
CA GLU A 71 14.39 -20.05 -14.33
C GLU A 71 13.70 -18.96 -15.16
N THR A 72 12.57 -18.44 -14.69
CA THR A 72 11.91 -17.25 -15.25
C THR A 72 12.29 -15.99 -14.47
N SER A 73 12.26 -14.85 -15.15
CA SER A 73 12.55 -13.55 -14.53
C SER A 73 11.51 -12.51 -14.90
N GLN A 74 11.02 -11.75 -13.93
CA GLN A 74 10.20 -10.56 -14.15
C GLN A 74 11.05 -9.30 -14.13
N THR A 75 10.62 -8.28 -14.87
CA THR A 75 11.32 -6.99 -14.91
C THR A 75 10.45 -5.92 -14.24
N VAL A 76 10.96 -5.31 -13.18
CA VAL A 76 10.37 -4.14 -12.51
C VAL A 76 11.01 -2.89 -13.06
N THR A 77 10.21 -1.96 -13.60
CA THR A 77 10.69 -0.71 -14.18
C THR A 77 10.29 0.51 -13.33
N VAL A 78 11.21 1.46 -13.20
CA VAL A 78 10.94 2.79 -12.62
C VAL A 78 10.55 3.73 -13.75
N ASP A 79 9.24 3.95 -13.94
CA ASP A 79 8.70 4.69 -15.08
C ASP A 79 8.15 6.07 -14.73
N LYS A 80 7.40 6.19 -13.62
CA LYS A 80 6.67 7.42 -13.30
C LYS A 80 7.39 8.29 -12.26
N HIS A 81 7.65 9.55 -12.62
CA HIS A 81 8.14 10.58 -11.70
C HIS A 81 7.05 11.63 -11.42
N LYS A 82 6.53 11.67 -10.19
CA LYS A 82 5.60 12.72 -9.74
C LYS A 82 6.36 13.76 -8.92
N HIS A 83 6.13 15.03 -9.19
CA HIS A 83 6.79 16.13 -8.49
C HIS A 83 5.80 17.26 -8.19
N VAL A 84 6.09 18.01 -7.13
CA VAL A 84 5.46 19.30 -6.83
C VAL A 84 6.59 20.32 -6.86
N ALA A 85 6.59 21.19 -7.88
CA ALA A 85 7.59 22.25 -8.01
C ALA A 85 7.22 23.43 -7.09
N ILE A 86 8.15 23.85 -6.24
CA ILE A 86 8.00 25.01 -5.37
C ILE A 86 9.14 25.97 -5.68
N ASN A 87 8.81 27.21 -6.01
CA ASN A 87 9.80 28.29 -6.10
C ASN A 87 9.81 29.03 -4.77
N PHE A 88 10.99 29.28 -4.20
CA PHE A 88 11.13 30.02 -2.94
C PHE A 88 11.96 31.28 -3.14
N GLY A 89 11.48 32.38 -2.56
CA GLY A 89 12.19 33.66 -2.53
C GLY A 89 13.16 33.77 -1.36
N MET A 90 14.06 34.75 -1.41
CA MET A 90 15.04 34.99 -0.32
C MET A 90 14.39 35.27 1.05
N GLN A 91 13.17 35.81 1.07
CA GLN A 91 12.40 36.05 2.30
C GLN A 91 11.86 34.76 2.93
N GLU A 92 11.57 33.72 2.15
CA GLU A 92 11.11 32.42 2.66
C GLU A 92 12.27 31.59 3.18
N LEU A 93 13.47 31.78 2.63
CA LEU A 93 14.73 31.21 3.11
C LEU A 93 15.19 31.80 4.45
N ALA A 94 14.66 32.96 4.82
CA ALA A 94 14.93 33.64 6.10
C ALA A 94 13.92 33.27 7.20
N LEU A 95 12.82 32.57 6.88
CA LEU A 95 11.86 32.05 7.84
C LEU A 95 12.43 30.82 8.58
N SER A 96 11.91 30.55 9.78
CA SER A 96 12.28 29.37 10.55
C SER A 96 11.85 28.09 9.83
N LEU A 97 12.61 26.98 9.99
CA LEU A 97 12.28 25.65 9.46
C LEU A 97 10.84 25.25 9.77
N ASP A 98 10.40 25.53 10.99
CA ASP A 98 9.10 25.09 11.48
C ASP A 98 7.93 25.79 10.76
N ASP A 99 8.07 27.09 10.47
CA ASP A 99 7.04 27.83 9.73
C ASP A 99 7.02 27.46 8.25
N PHE A 100 8.19 27.26 7.65
CA PHE A 100 8.28 26.80 6.26
C PHE A 100 7.72 25.39 6.09
N SER A 101 8.05 24.48 7.02
CA SER A 101 7.58 23.10 7.02
C SER A 101 6.05 23.04 7.13
N LYS A 102 5.46 23.72 8.12
CA LYS A 102 4.00 23.69 8.34
C LYS A 102 3.21 24.37 7.23
N ARG A 103 3.68 25.49 6.68
CA ARG A 103 2.89 26.29 5.74
C ARG A 103 3.03 25.85 4.30
N ILE A 104 4.22 25.42 3.88
CA ILE A 104 4.52 25.19 2.46
C ILE A 104 4.79 23.71 2.21
N LEU A 105 5.59 23.09 3.05
CA LEU A 105 6.04 21.71 2.84
C LEU A 105 4.93 20.69 3.15
N GLU A 106 4.25 20.83 4.28
CA GLU A 106 3.18 19.94 4.70
C GLU A 106 2.02 19.81 3.69
N PRO A 107 1.48 20.91 3.12
CA PRO A 107 0.44 20.80 2.11
C PRO A 107 0.98 20.25 0.78
N ALA A 108 2.18 20.65 0.36
CA ALA A 108 2.78 20.16 -0.88
C ALA A 108 3.02 18.64 -0.84
N MET A 109 3.60 18.14 0.26
CA MET A 109 3.82 16.71 0.44
C MET A 109 2.52 15.92 0.66
N ALA A 110 1.48 16.53 1.24
CA ALA A 110 0.17 15.89 1.36
C ALA A 110 -0.46 15.61 -0.01
N VAL A 111 -0.42 16.60 -0.91
CA VAL A 111 -0.96 16.47 -2.27
C VAL A 111 -0.15 15.44 -3.05
N LEU A 112 1.19 15.48 -2.93
CA LEU A 112 2.04 14.50 -3.58
C LEU A 112 1.74 13.07 -3.08
N ALA A 113 1.68 12.87 -1.76
CA ALA A 113 1.36 11.58 -1.15
C ALA A 113 0.00 11.06 -1.64
N ALA A 114 -1.05 11.87 -1.59
CA ALA A 114 -2.38 11.47 -2.04
C ALA A 114 -2.41 11.05 -3.52
N ASN A 115 -1.69 11.77 -4.39
CA ASN A 115 -1.61 11.43 -5.82
C ASN A 115 -0.77 10.19 -6.11
N VAL A 116 0.29 9.93 -5.33
CA VAL A 116 1.08 8.70 -5.46
C VAL A 116 0.26 7.51 -4.97
N GLU A 117 -0.39 7.63 -3.81
CA GLU A 117 -1.26 6.57 -3.27
C GLU A 117 -2.42 6.23 -4.19
N SER A 118 -3.09 7.24 -4.76
CA SER A 118 -4.21 7.02 -5.68
C SER A 118 -3.77 6.27 -6.94
N ASP A 119 -2.62 6.61 -7.52
CA ASP A 119 -2.12 5.91 -8.72
C ASP A 119 -1.63 4.50 -8.40
N ALA A 120 -1.02 4.29 -7.22
CA ALA A 120 -0.66 2.96 -6.75
C ALA A 120 -1.91 2.08 -6.58
N LEU A 121 -2.92 2.58 -5.86
CA LEU A 121 -4.17 1.83 -5.62
C LEU A 121 -4.89 1.48 -6.94
N VAL A 122 -5.05 2.44 -7.86
CA VAL A 122 -5.81 2.22 -9.10
C VAL A 122 -5.11 1.26 -10.04
N ASN A 123 -3.78 1.30 -10.14
CA ASN A 123 -3.04 0.42 -11.04
C ASN A 123 -2.82 -0.96 -10.41
N MET A 124 -2.36 -1.03 -9.16
CA MET A 124 -2.06 -2.32 -8.51
C MET A 124 -3.31 -3.18 -8.31
N THR A 125 -4.50 -2.57 -8.11
CA THR A 125 -5.74 -3.35 -7.99
C THR A 125 -6.11 -4.07 -9.29
N LYS A 126 -5.73 -3.54 -10.46
CA LYS A 126 -6.05 -4.17 -11.76
C LYS A 126 -5.17 -5.37 -12.08
N ASP A 127 -3.98 -5.45 -11.49
CA ASP A 127 -3.06 -6.57 -11.68
C ASP A 127 -3.42 -7.77 -10.80
N VAL A 128 -4.36 -7.60 -9.86
CA VAL A 128 -4.84 -8.67 -8.97
C VAL A 128 -6.00 -9.41 -9.65
N PRO A 129 -5.88 -10.72 -9.93
CA PRO A 129 -6.93 -11.49 -10.61
C PRO A 129 -8.06 -11.94 -9.67
N ASN A 130 -7.84 -11.88 -8.35
CA ASN A 130 -8.81 -12.36 -7.37
C ASN A 130 -9.84 -11.26 -7.05
N ILE A 131 -11.11 -11.60 -7.20
CA ILE A 131 -12.24 -10.75 -6.82
C ILE A 131 -13.24 -11.57 -6.00
N ILE A 132 -13.83 -10.93 -5.01
CA ILE A 132 -15.03 -11.41 -4.34
C ILE A 132 -16.12 -10.41 -4.67
N ASP A 133 -17.15 -10.93 -5.33
CA ASP A 133 -18.26 -10.12 -5.77
C ASP A 133 -19.32 -10.04 -4.67
N GLY A 134 -19.79 -8.83 -4.44
CA GLY A 134 -20.84 -8.50 -3.47
C GLY A 134 -21.79 -7.49 -4.12
N ASP A 135 -22.10 -7.69 -5.40
CA ASP A 135 -22.85 -6.75 -6.23
C ASP A 135 -24.12 -6.28 -5.52
N THR A 136 -24.29 -4.95 -5.46
CA THR A 136 -25.46 -4.27 -4.87
C THR A 136 -25.69 -4.51 -3.36
N ALA A 137 -24.92 -5.39 -2.70
CA ALA A 137 -25.02 -5.68 -1.27
C ALA A 137 -24.18 -4.71 -0.41
N ALA A 138 -24.60 -4.49 0.83
CA ALA A 138 -23.76 -3.80 1.79
C ALA A 138 -22.62 -4.72 2.24
N LEU A 139 -21.42 -4.16 2.40
CA LEU A 139 -20.27 -4.91 2.90
C LEU A 139 -20.55 -5.45 4.31
N ASP A 140 -20.71 -6.76 4.37
CA ASP A 140 -20.90 -7.57 5.59
C ASP A 140 -19.63 -8.33 5.99
N PHE A 141 -19.59 -8.86 7.21
CA PHE A 141 -18.48 -9.63 7.76
C PHE A 141 -18.16 -10.88 6.92
N THR A 142 -19.17 -11.52 6.33
CA THR A 142 -19.01 -12.70 5.46
C THR A 142 -18.09 -12.42 4.27
N HIS A 143 -18.21 -11.25 3.63
CA HIS A 143 -17.33 -10.90 2.50
C HIS A 143 -15.86 -10.80 2.90
N VAL A 144 -15.57 -10.37 4.14
CA VAL A 144 -14.20 -10.32 4.67
C VAL A 144 -13.70 -11.73 5.01
N ALA A 145 -14.56 -12.60 5.53
CA ALA A 145 -14.24 -14.00 5.77
C ALA A 145 -14.00 -14.76 4.45
N ASP A 146 -14.80 -14.52 3.42
CA ASP A 146 -14.61 -15.07 2.08
C ASP A 146 -13.27 -14.60 1.48
N ALA A 147 -12.88 -13.35 1.74
CA ALA A 147 -11.57 -12.82 1.34
C ALA A 147 -10.43 -13.55 2.04
N GLN A 148 -10.59 -13.84 3.33
CA GLN A 148 -9.61 -14.63 4.07
C GLN A 148 -9.50 -16.05 3.49
N ALA A 149 -10.63 -16.69 3.19
CA ALA A 149 -10.68 -18.03 2.62
C ALA A 149 -10.03 -18.08 1.24
N LYS A 150 -10.39 -17.15 0.34
CA LYS A 150 -9.82 -17.08 -1.00
C LYS A 150 -8.30 -16.87 -0.97
N LEU A 151 -7.79 -16.02 -0.06
CA LEU A 151 -6.36 -15.83 0.12
C LEU A 151 -5.67 -17.06 0.74
N GLY A 152 -6.39 -17.83 1.57
CA GLY A 152 -5.94 -19.12 2.09
C GLY A 152 -5.80 -20.17 0.97
N ASP A 153 -6.79 -20.26 0.08
CA ASP A 153 -6.76 -21.16 -1.07
C ASP A 153 -5.62 -20.84 -2.04
N THR A 154 -5.20 -19.56 -2.13
CA THR A 154 -4.05 -19.14 -2.93
C THR A 154 -2.71 -19.24 -2.19
N LEU A 155 -2.66 -19.93 -1.04
CA LEU A 155 -1.46 -20.15 -0.23
C LEU A 155 -0.76 -18.85 0.22
N THR A 156 -1.52 -17.76 0.33
CA THR A 156 -0.98 -16.49 0.84
C THR A 156 -0.66 -16.65 2.32
N PRO A 157 0.51 -16.18 2.81
CA PRO A 157 0.82 -16.21 4.24
C PRO A 157 -0.34 -15.67 5.09
N PRO A 158 -0.69 -16.34 6.21
CA PRO A 158 -1.77 -15.89 7.08
C PRO A 158 -1.43 -14.60 7.82
N ASP A 159 -0.13 -14.29 7.96
CA ASP A 159 0.37 -13.13 8.67
C ASP A 159 0.51 -11.90 7.76
N GLN A 160 0.44 -10.70 8.35
CA GLN A 160 0.67 -9.40 7.69
C GLN A 160 -0.31 -9.06 6.55
N ARG A 161 -1.57 -9.47 6.67
CA ARG A 161 -2.60 -9.07 5.70
C ARG A 161 -3.21 -7.72 6.13
N THR A 162 -3.34 -6.79 5.18
CA THR A 162 -3.98 -5.48 5.42
C THR A 162 -5.26 -5.38 4.61
N LEU A 163 -6.35 -5.00 5.25
CA LEU A 163 -7.63 -4.71 4.59
C LEU A 163 -7.81 -3.19 4.50
N LEU A 164 -7.86 -2.65 3.29
CA LEU A 164 -8.16 -1.23 3.08
C LEU A 164 -9.63 -1.04 2.70
N LEU A 165 -10.34 -0.29 3.54
CA LEU A 165 -11.74 0.06 3.32
C LEU A 165 -11.89 1.54 2.97
N SER A 166 -12.91 1.86 2.17
CA SER A 166 -13.34 3.24 1.98
C SER A 166 -14.09 3.74 3.22
N ASN A 167 -14.12 5.05 3.44
CA ASN A 167 -14.79 5.64 4.61
C ASN A 167 -16.30 5.28 4.69
N SER A 168 -16.96 5.10 3.54
CA SER A 168 -18.36 4.65 3.51
C SER A 168 -18.51 3.17 3.87
N HIS A 169 -17.57 2.32 3.46
CA HIS A 169 -17.54 0.90 3.84
C HIS A 169 -17.18 0.70 5.31
N VAL A 170 -16.33 1.54 5.90
CA VAL A 170 -16.03 1.52 7.34
C VAL A 170 -17.31 1.70 8.17
N ALA A 171 -18.16 2.66 7.84
CA ALA A 171 -19.42 2.88 8.56
C ALA A 171 -20.38 1.68 8.46
N LYS A 172 -20.47 1.07 7.26
CA LYS A 172 -21.30 -0.13 7.02
C LYS A 172 -20.75 -1.35 7.77
N PHE A 173 -19.43 -1.55 7.71
CA PHE A 173 -18.75 -2.64 8.39
C PHE A 173 -18.84 -2.53 9.91
N LEU A 174 -18.74 -1.31 10.46
CA LEU A 174 -18.97 -1.08 11.88
C LEU A 174 -20.41 -1.43 12.28
N ASN A 175 -21.40 -1.10 11.44
CA ASN A 175 -22.81 -1.46 11.67
C ASN A 175 -23.04 -2.98 11.63
N ALA A 176 -22.46 -3.68 10.66
CA ALA A 176 -22.57 -5.13 10.52
C ALA A 176 -21.95 -5.87 11.72
N ASN A 177 -20.82 -5.39 12.24
CA ASN A 177 -20.10 -6.07 13.30
C ASN A 177 -20.59 -5.75 14.72
N LYS A 178 -21.53 -4.81 14.92
CA LYS A 178 -21.97 -4.37 16.27
C LYS A 178 -22.37 -5.51 17.21
N GLY A 179 -22.91 -6.61 16.68
CA GLY A 179 -23.35 -7.78 17.46
C GLY A 179 -22.27 -8.85 17.72
N LEU A 180 -21.14 -8.83 17.00
CA LEU A 180 -20.15 -9.91 16.99
C LEU A 180 -18.88 -9.56 17.80
N PHE A 181 -18.78 -8.34 18.33
CA PHE A 181 -17.62 -7.88 19.10
C PHE A 181 -17.56 -8.48 20.51
N ASN A 182 -16.90 -9.63 20.66
CA ASN A 182 -16.35 -10.07 21.94
C ASN A 182 -14.87 -10.48 21.78
N PRO A 183 -13.93 -9.55 22.04
CA PRO A 183 -13.00 -9.77 23.15
C PRO A 183 -12.67 -8.48 23.96
N VAL A 184 -12.66 -8.63 25.28
CA VAL A 184 -12.69 -7.59 26.34
C VAL A 184 -11.49 -6.60 26.36
N GLY A 185 -10.41 -6.86 25.61
CA GLY A 185 -9.20 -6.01 25.61
C GLY A 185 -9.11 -4.95 24.50
N GLY A 186 -9.56 -5.25 23.28
CA GLY A 186 -9.45 -4.37 22.10
C GLY A 186 -10.56 -3.33 21.98
N ILE A 187 -11.72 -3.62 22.58
CA ILE A 187 -12.98 -2.86 22.44
C ILE A 187 -12.83 -1.41 22.93
N SER A 188 -12.08 -1.18 24.01
CA SER A 188 -11.92 0.15 24.63
C SER A 188 -11.35 1.20 23.67
N LYS A 189 -10.36 0.83 22.85
CA LYS A 189 -9.74 1.75 21.88
C LYS A 189 -10.53 1.85 20.59
N GLN A 190 -11.06 0.73 20.09
CA GLN A 190 -11.84 0.70 18.85
C GLN A 190 -13.16 1.46 19.00
N TYR A 191 -13.88 1.28 20.11
CA TYR A 191 -15.15 1.97 20.38
C TYR A 191 -14.94 3.46 20.73
N ARG A 192 -13.84 3.83 21.40
CA ARG A 192 -13.55 5.25 21.74
C ARG A 192 -12.94 6.05 20.59
N LYS A 193 -12.16 5.42 19.70
CA LYS A 193 -11.43 6.12 18.62
C LYS A 193 -11.96 5.84 17.22
N GLY A 194 -12.90 4.90 17.05
CA GLY A 194 -13.42 4.51 15.73
C GLY A 194 -12.39 3.84 14.82
N ILE A 195 -11.27 3.39 15.39
CA ILE A 195 -10.21 2.69 14.66
C ILE A 195 -10.61 1.22 14.56
N LEU A 196 -10.67 0.69 13.35
CA LEU A 196 -10.86 -0.73 13.10
C LEU A 196 -9.53 -1.43 13.45
N GLY A 197 -9.53 -2.35 14.41
CA GLY A 197 -8.33 -3.12 14.72
C GLY A 197 -8.21 -4.33 13.80
N GLU A 198 -7.51 -5.36 14.28
CA GLU A 198 -7.39 -6.61 13.54
C GLU A 198 -8.72 -7.37 13.53
N ILE A 199 -9.24 -7.68 12.33
CA ILE A 199 -10.50 -8.40 12.13
C ILE A 199 -10.28 -9.46 11.05
N CYS A 200 -10.63 -10.72 11.36
CA CYS A 200 -10.47 -11.85 10.43
C CYS A 200 -9.02 -12.05 9.92
N GLY A 201 -8.02 -11.78 10.76
CA GLY A 201 -6.60 -11.89 10.39
C GLY A 201 -6.08 -10.77 9.47
N PHE A 202 -6.84 -9.68 9.32
CA PHE A 202 -6.42 -8.48 8.62
C PHE A 202 -6.26 -7.28 9.56
N GLU A 203 -5.18 -6.52 9.39
CA GLU A 203 -5.10 -5.15 9.93
C GLU A 203 -5.95 -4.22 9.07
N VAL A 204 -7.02 -3.66 9.65
CA VAL A 204 -7.98 -2.87 8.87
C VAL A 204 -7.61 -1.38 8.87
N GLY A 205 -7.27 -0.87 7.69
CA GLY A 205 -7.05 0.55 7.44
C GLY A 205 -8.23 1.21 6.71
N SER A 206 -8.39 2.51 6.90
CA SER A 206 -9.37 3.32 6.16
C SER A 206 -8.65 4.30 5.24
N SER A 207 -9.07 4.39 3.98
CA SER A 207 -8.58 5.41 3.05
C SER A 207 -9.72 5.96 2.19
N SER A 208 -9.74 7.28 1.99
CA SER A 208 -10.67 7.94 1.07
C SER A 208 -10.26 7.80 -0.39
N LEU A 209 -9.07 7.27 -0.68
CA LEU A 209 -8.50 7.15 -2.02
C LEU A 209 -8.85 5.82 -2.70
N VAL A 210 -9.59 4.93 -2.01
CA VAL A 210 -10.10 3.69 -2.58
C VAL A 210 -11.12 4.02 -3.66
N SER A 211 -10.78 3.72 -4.92
CA SER A 211 -11.66 3.94 -6.07
C SER A 211 -12.72 2.84 -6.17
N ASN A 212 -13.90 3.20 -6.68
CA ASN A 212 -14.90 2.21 -7.05
C ASN A 212 -14.47 1.53 -8.36
N HIS A 213 -14.59 0.20 -8.40
CA HIS A 213 -14.40 -0.58 -9.62
C HIS A 213 -15.71 -0.61 -10.41
N THR A 214 -15.75 0.04 -11.57
CA THR A 214 -16.92 -0.01 -12.46
C THR A 214 -16.86 -1.28 -13.30
N THR A 215 -17.79 -2.21 -13.11
CA THR A 215 -17.93 -3.38 -13.99
C THR A 215 -18.51 -2.95 -15.34
N GLY A 216 -18.04 -3.57 -16.42
CA GLY A 216 -18.63 -3.40 -17.75
C GLY A 216 -20.04 -3.98 -17.83
N THR A 217 -20.76 -3.68 -18.91
CA THR A 217 -22.14 -4.15 -19.18
C THR A 217 -22.22 -5.62 -19.62
N GLU A 218 -21.07 -6.32 -19.67
CA GLU A 218 -21.02 -7.75 -20.01
C GLU A 218 -21.66 -8.58 -18.88
N VAL A 219 -22.50 -9.53 -19.27
CA VAL A 219 -23.18 -10.43 -18.33
C VAL A 219 -22.14 -11.34 -17.68
N LYS A 220 -22.07 -11.30 -16.34
CA LYS A 220 -21.20 -12.18 -15.55
C LYS A 220 -21.57 -13.64 -15.86
N ALA A 221 -20.64 -14.40 -16.44
CA ALA A 221 -20.78 -15.83 -16.73
C ALA A 221 -20.55 -16.68 -15.47
#